data_AF-A0AAX2LJN8-F1
#
_entry.id   AF-A0AAX2LJN8-F1
#
_cell.length_a   1.000
_cell.length_b   1.000
_cell.length_c   1.000
_cell.angle_alpha   90.00
_cell.angle_beta   90.00
_cell.angle_gamma   90.00
#
_symmetry.space_group_name_H-M   'P 1'
#
loop_
_entity.id
_entity.type
_entity.pdbx_description
1 polymer ?
#
loop_
_entity_poly.entity_id
_entity_poly.type
_entity_poly.pdbx_seq_one_letter_code
_entity_poly.pdbx_strand_id
1 'polypeptide(L)'
;MERNLRMISDRISKRVGAKIIEKRFSYHDYQKYRKISHKFELKQRLYFLMQQSKSLNDFLEKAEQLHVQIDFSQKHSRFMMTDRAMKKPIRGHQLCKRDLYDEDFFRIHFAKIEIESRLEFLLDRVNSLEELLTKAKELNLTIDLKQKNVTFTLDENGKPISLSHQKISDKKLYDINFFQDYFKNKEVGDSERLENLQEQYHAFQEERDKDKVSTEEIEEAFEIFKEKRDAVHEFEVELAEHQIEKLVDEGVYIKVSFGVKQSGLIFIPNYQLDILEEENQKKYKVYIRETTSYFVYNKENSDKNCFIKGRTLIRQLTNDSQLIPYRRPTVERLQERISEINLLIELIETDKRYQDIKDELVVEIAELDIKLTQTNEKIATLNKMVEVLINLKSENLSSRKLAKYDFSKLNLTESITVDQVTEEIRVLKEELGHYLDEYERLVRGVETFVNVLNSNKEVNQKSQDNILMK
;
A
#
# COMPACT_ATOMS: atom_id res chain seq x y z
N MET A 1 -0.45 24.59 16.48
CA MET A 1 0.16 25.45 15.42
C MET A 1 1.69 25.31 15.41
N GLU A 2 2.35 25.52 16.55
CA GLU A 2 3.82 25.46 16.70
C GLU A 2 4.46 24.13 16.26
N ARG A 3 3.84 22.99 16.59
CA ARG A 3 4.33 21.65 16.21
C ARG A 3 4.30 21.40 14.69
N ASN A 4 3.35 21.99 13.97
CA ASN A 4 3.27 21.89 12.50
C ASN A 4 4.32 22.77 11.83
N LEU A 5 4.56 23.98 12.34
CA LEU A 5 5.62 24.87 11.87
C LEU A 5 7.01 24.26 12.10
N ARG A 6 7.21 23.58 13.23
CA ARG A 6 8.44 22.80 13.49
C ARG A 6 8.65 21.68 12.46
N MET A 7 7.61 20.92 12.10
CA MET A 7 7.74 19.87 11.07
C MET A 7 8.07 20.43 9.68
N ILE A 8 7.53 21.61 9.33
CA ILE A 8 7.84 22.29 8.06
C ILE A 8 9.29 22.79 8.10
N SER A 9 9.70 23.42 9.19
CA SER A 9 11.09 23.86 9.41
C SER A 9 12.08 22.68 9.37
N ASP A 10 11.75 21.56 10.02
CA ASP A 10 12.56 20.33 9.98
C ASP A 10 12.69 19.80 8.54
N ARG A 11 11.61 19.80 7.74
CA ARG A 11 11.66 19.41 6.31
C ARG A 11 12.54 20.31 5.47
N ILE A 12 12.46 21.63 5.68
CA ILE A 12 13.30 22.62 4.98
C ILE A 12 14.77 22.45 5.40
N SER A 13 15.03 22.32 6.70
CA SER A 13 16.36 22.12 7.27
C SER A 13 17.02 20.84 6.77
N LYS A 14 16.26 19.73 6.65
CA LYS A 14 16.71 18.46 6.05
C LYS A 14 17.16 18.62 4.61
N ARG A 15 16.45 19.42 3.80
CA ARG A 15 16.81 19.69 2.40
C ARG A 15 18.12 20.47 2.29
N VAL A 16 18.30 21.46 3.16
CA VAL A 16 19.50 22.31 3.18
C VAL A 16 20.71 21.54 3.74
N GLY A 17 20.49 20.49 4.54
CA GLY A 17 21.55 19.68 5.15
C GLY A 17 22.03 20.27 6.48
N ALA A 18 21.13 20.95 7.21
CA ALA A 18 21.46 21.46 8.54
C ALA A 18 21.67 20.29 9.51
N LYS A 19 22.88 20.21 10.09
CA LYS A 19 23.29 19.15 11.02
C LYS A 19 22.37 19.08 12.24
N ILE A 20 21.74 17.94 12.46
CA ILE A 20 20.98 17.65 13.69
C ILE A 20 21.43 16.33 14.36
N ILE A 21 22.17 15.43 13.69
CA ILE A 21 22.52 14.11 14.25
C ILE A 21 23.96 13.69 13.90
N GLU A 22 24.74 13.26 14.90
CA GLU A 22 26.14 12.82 14.75
C GLU A 22 26.30 11.34 14.33
N LYS A 23 25.25 10.52 14.41
CA LYS A 23 25.31 9.08 14.12
C LYS A 23 24.33 8.66 13.02
N ARG A 24 24.87 8.30 11.85
CA ARG A 24 24.11 7.70 10.74
C ARG A 24 23.91 6.21 11.04
N PHE A 25 22.67 5.72 10.93
CA PHE A 25 22.37 4.28 11.01
C PHE A 25 22.23 3.75 9.58
N SER A 26 23.13 2.87 9.18
CA SER A 26 23.07 2.19 7.88
C SER A 26 21.88 1.22 7.81
N TYR A 27 21.58 0.67 6.63
CA TYR A 27 20.57 -0.38 6.50
C TYR A 27 20.92 -1.60 7.37
N HIS A 28 22.18 -2.03 7.37
CA HIS A 28 22.63 -3.14 8.21
C HIS A 28 22.50 -2.85 9.72
N ASP A 29 22.84 -1.64 10.15
CA ASP A 29 22.65 -1.23 11.54
C ASP A 29 21.16 -1.19 11.92
N TYR A 30 20.31 -0.75 10.98
CA TYR A 30 18.87 -0.75 11.16
C TYR A 30 18.29 -2.16 11.26
N GLN A 31 18.74 -3.12 10.45
CA GLN A 31 18.33 -4.52 10.55
C GLN A 31 18.71 -5.13 11.90
N LYS A 32 19.91 -4.82 12.43
CA LYS A 32 20.31 -5.23 13.79
C LYS A 32 19.44 -4.56 14.85
N TYR A 33 19.20 -3.25 14.73
CA TYR A 33 18.33 -2.51 15.62
C TYR A 33 16.91 -3.09 15.64
N ARG A 34 16.35 -3.45 14.48
CA ARG A 34 15.00 -4.01 14.34
C ARG A 34 14.81 -5.26 15.20
N LYS A 35 15.80 -6.15 15.21
CA LYS A 35 15.78 -7.43 15.96
C LYS A 35 15.87 -7.23 17.48
N ILE A 36 16.69 -6.27 17.92
CA ILE A 36 17.03 -6.11 19.34
C ILE A 36 16.14 -5.06 20.04
N SER A 37 15.56 -4.12 19.30
CA SER A 37 14.84 -2.97 19.86
C SER A 37 13.49 -3.37 20.46
N HIS A 38 13.37 -3.25 21.79
CA HIS A 38 12.09 -3.36 22.49
C HIS A 38 11.04 -2.38 21.96
N LYS A 39 11.46 -1.17 21.56
CA LYS A 39 10.56 -0.16 21.01
C LYS A 39 10.01 -0.56 19.64
N PHE A 40 10.84 -1.21 18.82
CA PHE A 40 10.39 -1.68 17.52
C PHE A 40 9.35 -2.79 17.70
N GLU A 41 9.66 -3.79 18.54
CA GLU A 41 8.74 -4.89 18.81
C GLU A 41 7.41 -4.41 19.40
N LEU A 42 7.47 -3.56 20.43
CA LEU A 42 6.26 -3.06 21.09
C LEU A 42 5.32 -2.35 20.10
N LYS A 43 5.87 -1.59 19.14
CA LYS A 43 5.06 -0.97 18.09
C LYS A 43 4.38 -1.99 17.20
N GLN A 44 5.05 -3.09 16.86
CA GLN A 44 4.45 -4.15 16.05
C GLN A 44 3.29 -4.82 16.80
N ARG A 45 3.49 -5.16 18.08
CA ARG A 45 2.44 -5.73 18.93
C ARG A 45 1.25 -4.79 19.05
N LEU A 46 1.48 -3.54 19.44
CA LEU A 46 0.38 -2.56 19.59
C LEU A 46 -0.37 -2.35 18.27
N TYR A 47 0.33 -2.27 17.13
CA TYR A 47 -0.30 -2.16 15.82
C TYR A 47 -1.17 -3.38 15.49
N PHE A 48 -0.63 -4.59 15.70
CA PHE A 48 -1.36 -5.83 15.47
C PHE A 48 -2.60 -5.94 16.38
N LEU A 49 -2.42 -5.67 17.67
CA LEU A 49 -3.50 -5.70 18.67
C LEU A 49 -4.61 -4.70 18.29
N MET A 50 -4.27 -3.47 17.91
CA MET A 50 -5.27 -2.50 17.46
C MET A 50 -6.10 -2.98 16.26
N GLN A 51 -5.49 -3.75 15.34
CA GLN A 51 -6.20 -4.33 14.19
C GLN A 51 -7.10 -5.51 14.59
N GLN A 52 -6.64 -6.34 15.52
CA GLN A 52 -7.34 -7.57 15.91
C GLN A 52 -8.37 -7.35 17.03
N SER A 53 -8.45 -6.15 17.60
CA SER A 53 -9.33 -5.87 18.73
C SER A 53 -10.66 -5.26 18.31
N LYS A 54 -11.73 -5.63 19.01
CA LYS A 54 -13.10 -5.11 18.80
C LYS A 54 -13.38 -3.87 19.64
N SER A 55 -12.75 -3.79 20.82
CA SER A 55 -12.92 -2.69 21.78
C SER A 55 -11.63 -2.43 22.54
N LEU A 56 -11.62 -1.38 23.37
CA LEU A 56 -10.49 -1.12 24.28
C LEU A 56 -10.28 -2.26 25.28
N ASN A 57 -11.36 -2.88 25.78
CA ASN A 57 -11.24 -3.97 26.75
C ASN A 57 -10.65 -5.22 26.10
N ASP A 58 -11.16 -5.60 24.92
CA ASP A 58 -10.61 -6.71 24.12
C ASP A 58 -9.13 -6.47 23.75
N PHE A 59 -8.78 -5.20 23.47
CA PHE A 59 -7.38 -4.81 23.25
C PHE A 59 -6.50 -5.01 24.48
N LEU A 60 -6.97 -4.66 25.67
CA LEU A 60 -6.20 -4.83 26.91
C LEU A 60 -6.04 -6.31 27.27
N GLU A 61 -7.09 -7.10 27.08
CA GLU A 61 -7.07 -8.55 27.30
C GLU A 61 -6.09 -9.25 26.35
N LYS A 62 -6.20 -8.98 25.05
CA LYS A 62 -5.25 -9.48 24.04
C LYS A 62 -3.83 -8.96 24.24
N ALA A 63 -3.67 -7.74 24.74
CA ALA A 63 -2.36 -7.19 25.06
C ALA A 63 -1.69 -8.00 26.18
N GLU A 64 -2.41 -8.34 27.24
CA GLU A 64 -1.89 -9.18 28.32
C GLU A 64 -1.48 -10.57 27.81
N GLN A 65 -2.33 -11.21 26.99
CA GLN A 65 -2.02 -12.49 26.37
C GLN A 65 -0.77 -12.38 25.46
N LEU A 66 -0.64 -11.30 24.68
CA LEU A 66 0.56 -11.02 23.88
C LEU A 66 1.73 -10.43 24.69
N HIS A 67 1.73 -10.67 26.00
CA HIS A 67 2.79 -10.31 26.94
C HIS A 67 3.10 -8.80 26.99
N VAL A 68 2.12 -7.94 26.72
CA VAL A 68 2.21 -6.47 26.79
C VAL A 68 1.37 -5.94 27.95
N GLN A 69 2.04 -5.56 29.03
CA GLN A 69 1.41 -4.85 30.14
C GLN A 69 1.29 -3.36 29.83
N ILE A 70 0.09 -2.81 29.99
CA ILE A 70 -0.24 -1.42 29.71
C ILE A 70 -0.78 -0.77 30.99
N ASP A 71 -0.18 0.35 31.38
CA ASP A 71 -0.58 1.12 32.56
C ASP A 71 -0.92 2.56 32.16
N PHE A 72 -2.20 2.92 32.29
CA PHE A 72 -2.74 4.27 32.06
C PHE A 72 -2.94 5.09 33.35
N SER A 73 -2.73 4.49 34.54
CA SER A 73 -3.00 5.15 35.83
C SER A 73 -2.07 6.32 36.14
N GLN A 74 -0.91 6.36 35.48
CA GLN A 74 0.14 7.33 35.73
C GLN A 74 -0.01 8.54 34.80
N LYS A 75 0.67 9.65 35.14
CA LYS A 75 0.76 10.86 34.29
C LYS A 75 1.16 10.57 32.83
N HIS A 76 1.91 9.50 32.61
CA HIS A 76 2.29 9.03 31.28
C HIS A 76 2.02 7.55 31.20
N SER A 77 1.36 7.15 30.12
CA SER A 77 1.10 5.75 29.82
C SER A 77 2.39 4.96 29.70
N ARG A 78 2.43 3.77 30.28
CA ARG A 78 3.60 2.91 30.37
C ARG A 78 3.29 1.56 29.73
N PHE A 79 4.27 1.05 29.01
CA PHE A 79 4.18 -0.21 28.27
C PHE A 79 5.38 -1.08 28.62
N MET A 80 5.14 -2.33 28.97
CA MET A 80 6.18 -3.28 29.35
C MET A 80 5.90 -4.63 28.68
N MET A 81 6.92 -5.22 28.05
CA MET A 81 6.82 -6.59 27.53
C MET A 81 7.41 -7.55 28.56
N THR A 82 6.64 -8.55 28.99
CA THR A 82 7.02 -9.48 30.07
C THR A 82 7.87 -10.65 29.58
N ASP A 83 7.75 -10.99 28.31
CA ASP A 83 8.50 -12.06 27.64
C ASP A 83 9.90 -11.63 27.16
N ARG A 84 10.24 -10.35 27.33
CA ARG A 84 11.55 -9.79 26.95
C ARG A 84 12.28 -9.24 28.16
N ALA A 85 13.61 -9.23 28.10
CA ALA A 85 14.49 -8.68 29.14
C ALA A 85 14.47 -7.13 29.20
N MET A 86 13.30 -6.54 29.39
CA MET A 86 13.12 -5.09 29.58
C MET A 86 13.46 -4.70 31.02
N LYS A 87 14.29 -3.68 31.19
CA LYS A 87 14.61 -3.12 32.53
C LYS A 87 13.71 -1.96 32.93
N LYS A 88 13.08 -1.29 31.97
CA LYS A 88 12.25 -0.10 32.18
C LYS A 88 11.07 -0.11 31.22
N PRO A 89 9.89 0.38 31.64
CA PRO A 89 8.76 0.54 30.74
C PRO A 89 9.02 1.65 29.72
N ILE A 90 8.46 1.47 28.53
CA ILE A 90 8.44 2.48 27.47
C ILE A 90 7.24 3.41 27.73
N ARG A 91 7.44 4.72 27.63
CA ARG A 91 6.35 5.70 27.82
C ARG A 91 5.64 5.99 26.50
N GLY A 92 4.34 6.28 26.55
CA GLY A 92 3.52 6.53 25.35
C GLY A 92 4.09 7.57 24.38
N HIS A 93 4.59 8.70 24.89
CA HIS A 93 5.21 9.74 24.06
C HIS A 93 6.49 9.30 23.32
N GLN A 94 7.12 8.20 23.75
CA GLN A 94 8.30 7.67 23.09
C GLN A 94 7.91 6.89 21.84
N LEU A 95 6.71 6.32 21.76
CA LEU A 95 6.28 5.47 20.67
C LEU A 95 6.07 6.26 19.37
N CYS A 96 5.28 7.33 19.40
CA CYS A 96 5.04 8.17 18.23
C CYS A 96 5.51 9.61 18.46
N LYS A 97 6.10 10.22 17.42
CA LYS A 97 6.49 11.64 17.45
C LYS A 97 5.28 12.57 17.27
N ARG A 98 4.16 12.07 16.73
CA ARG A 98 2.93 12.83 16.45
C ARG A 98 1.92 12.67 17.58
N ASP A 99 1.58 11.42 17.85
CA ASP A 99 0.50 11.07 18.78
C ASP A 99 1.03 10.53 20.10
N LEU A 100 0.32 10.85 21.19
CA LEU A 100 0.61 10.29 22.50
C LEU A 100 -0.17 8.97 22.58
N TYR A 101 0.54 7.86 22.81
CA TYR A 101 -0.11 6.57 23.01
C TYR A 101 -0.61 6.49 24.46
N ASP A 102 -1.73 7.16 24.71
CA ASP A 102 -2.43 7.19 26.00
C ASP A 102 -3.83 6.59 25.91
N GLU A 103 -4.55 6.52 27.04
CA GLU A 103 -5.88 5.94 27.09
C GLU A 103 -6.83 6.63 26.09
N ASP A 104 -6.80 7.96 26.04
CA ASP A 104 -7.61 8.75 25.12
C ASP A 104 -7.32 8.41 23.65
N PHE A 105 -6.06 8.20 23.28
CA PHE A 105 -5.69 7.77 21.93
C PHE A 105 -6.37 6.45 21.54
N PHE A 106 -6.30 5.43 22.40
CA PHE A 106 -6.91 4.13 22.10
C PHE A 106 -8.45 4.22 22.15
N ARG A 107 -9.02 4.97 23.10
CA ARG A 107 -10.46 5.23 23.17
C ARG A 107 -10.97 5.90 21.90
N ILE A 108 -10.29 6.92 21.41
CA ILE A 108 -10.64 7.60 20.16
C ILE A 108 -10.50 6.66 18.96
N HIS A 109 -9.48 5.80 18.94
CA HIS A 109 -9.28 4.83 17.87
C HIS A 109 -10.47 3.86 17.75
N PHE A 110 -10.88 3.24 18.86
CA PHE A 110 -12.02 2.31 18.85
C PHE A 110 -13.35 3.04 18.64
N ALA A 111 -13.53 4.24 19.22
CA ALA A 111 -14.73 5.04 18.96
C ALA A 111 -14.89 5.42 17.47
N LYS A 112 -13.78 5.71 16.77
CA LYS A 112 -13.81 5.97 15.31
C LYS A 112 -14.39 4.79 14.55
N ILE A 113 -13.88 3.59 14.82
CA ILE A 113 -14.32 2.33 14.19
C ILE A 113 -15.81 2.07 14.51
N GLU A 114 -16.20 2.24 15.77
CA GLU A 114 -17.57 1.95 16.21
C GLU A 114 -18.59 2.97 15.69
N ILE A 115 -18.21 4.25 15.54
CA ILE A 115 -19.06 5.27 14.90
C ILE A 115 -19.24 4.95 13.42
N GLU A 116 -18.15 4.65 12.71
CA GLU A 116 -18.21 4.30 11.28
C GLU A 116 -19.08 3.06 11.05
N SER A 117 -18.93 2.03 11.88
CA SER A 117 -19.76 0.82 11.86
C SER A 117 -21.25 1.08 12.07
N ARG A 118 -21.61 1.89 13.08
CA ARG A 118 -23.01 2.28 13.30
C ARG A 118 -23.59 3.06 12.12
N LEU A 119 -22.78 3.93 11.50
CA LEU A 119 -23.22 4.67 10.32
C LEU A 119 -23.42 3.75 9.12
N GLU A 120 -22.49 2.82 8.85
CA GLU A 120 -22.64 1.83 7.78
C GLU A 120 -23.88 0.96 8.01
N PHE A 121 -24.11 0.50 9.24
CA PHE A 121 -25.29 -0.27 9.59
C PHE A 121 -26.59 0.52 9.39
N LEU A 122 -26.64 1.78 9.85
CA LEU A 122 -27.88 2.56 9.83
C LEU A 122 -28.20 3.14 8.45
N LEU A 123 -27.20 3.64 7.71
CA LEU A 123 -27.42 4.36 6.46
C LEU A 123 -28.20 3.51 5.45
N ASP A 124 -27.89 2.22 5.36
CA ASP A 124 -28.57 1.33 4.42
C ASP A 124 -30.03 1.05 4.82
N ARG A 125 -30.36 1.15 6.11
CA ARG A 125 -31.66 0.73 6.69
C ARG A 125 -32.64 1.87 7.01
N VAL A 126 -32.20 3.12 6.92
CA VAL A 126 -33.06 4.30 7.18
C VAL A 126 -33.31 5.08 5.90
N ASN A 127 -34.50 5.68 5.79
CA ASN A 127 -34.94 6.38 4.57
C ASN A 127 -34.87 7.91 4.69
N SER A 128 -34.62 8.45 5.89
CA SER A 128 -34.51 9.89 6.11
C SER A 128 -33.44 10.24 7.14
N LEU A 129 -33.01 11.50 7.12
CA LEU A 129 -32.10 12.04 8.14
C LEU A 129 -32.73 12.01 9.53
N GLU A 130 -34.03 12.30 9.67
CA GLU A 130 -34.71 12.29 10.96
C GLU A 130 -34.76 10.88 11.57
N GLU A 131 -35.00 9.87 10.73
CA GLU A 131 -34.97 8.46 11.11
C GLU A 131 -33.56 8.02 11.52
N LEU A 132 -32.53 8.43 10.76
CA LEU A 132 -31.12 8.19 11.12
C LEU A 132 -30.80 8.76 12.50
N LEU A 133 -31.18 10.00 12.79
CA LEU A 133 -30.93 10.65 14.08
C LEU A 133 -31.64 9.94 15.24
N THR A 134 -32.84 9.41 14.98
CA THR A 134 -33.62 8.69 15.99
C THR A 134 -33.03 7.32 16.26
N LYS A 135 -32.72 6.56 15.21
CA LYS A 135 -32.15 5.20 15.30
C LYS A 135 -30.71 5.19 15.80
N ALA A 136 -29.92 6.21 15.47
CA ALA A 136 -28.57 6.36 16.02
C ALA A 136 -28.58 6.44 17.55
N LYS A 137 -29.55 7.15 18.14
CA LYS A 137 -29.68 7.26 19.59
C LYS A 137 -29.99 5.93 20.26
N GLU A 138 -30.79 5.07 19.63
CA GLU A 138 -31.06 3.70 20.10
C GLU A 138 -29.79 2.84 20.18
N LEU A 139 -28.76 3.18 19.38
CA LEU A 139 -27.44 2.55 19.37
C LEU A 139 -26.36 3.35 20.14
N ASN A 140 -26.77 4.26 21.04
CA ASN A 140 -25.88 5.13 21.83
C ASN A 140 -25.00 6.08 21.00
N LEU A 141 -25.43 6.41 19.77
CA LEU A 141 -24.77 7.37 18.90
C LEU A 141 -25.62 8.64 18.77
N THR A 142 -25.06 9.78 19.17
CA THR A 142 -25.66 11.10 18.92
C THR A 142 -24.96 11.78 17.75
N ILE A 143 -25.74 12.27 16.79
CA ILE A 143 -25.23 12.97 15.61
C ILE A 143 -25.74 14.42 15.65
N ASP A 144 -24.83 15.36 15.88
CA ASP A 144 -25.14 16.79 15.96
C ASP A 144 -24.70 17.48 14.66
N LEU A 145 -25.65 17.93 13.85
CA LEU A 145 -25.40 18.74 12.67
C LEU A 145 -25.40 20.22 13.03
N LYS A 146 -24.24 20.89 12.99
CA LYS A 146 -24.10 22.34 13.19
C LYS A 146 -23.66 22.97 11.88
N GLN A 147 -24.35 23.97 11.33
CA GLN A 147 -24.06 24.73 10.08
C GLN A 147 -23.07 24.15 9.03
N LYS A 148 -21.78 23.95 9.36
CA LYS A 148 -20.74 23.36 8.49
C LYS A 148 -20.03 22.12 9.03
N ASN A 149 -20.35 21.67 10.23
CA ASN A 149 -19.68 20.57 10.92
C ASN A 149 -20.69 19.57 11.48
N VAL A 150 -20.41 18.29 11.32
CA VAL A 150 -21.10 17.23 12.08
C VAL A 150 -20.19 16.75 13.21
N THR A 151 -20.78 16.58 14.40
CA THR A 151 -20.15 15.97 15.57
C THR A 151 -20.87 14.68 15.92
N PHE A 152 -20.11 13.62 16.13
CA PHE A 152 -20.58 12.31 16.54
C PHE A 152 -20.19 12.09 17.99
N THR A 153 -21.15 11.82 18.86
CA THR A 153 -20.89 11.48 20.26
C THR A 153 -21.32 10.06 20.50
N LEU A 154 -20.35 9.20 20.79
CA LEU A 154 -20.56 7.81 21.15
C LEU A 154 -20.52 7.66 22.67
N ASP A 155 -21.58 7.13 23.27
CA ASP A 155 -21.61 6.81 24.70
C ASP A 155 -21.45 5.29 24.91
N GLU A 156 -20.24 4.89 25.28
CA GLU A 156 -19.94 3.53 25.72
C GLU A 156 -19.65 3.54 27.21
N ASN A 157 -20.50 2.84 27.97
CA ASN A 157 -20.34 2.62 29.40
C ASN A 157 -20.27 3.92 30.23
N GLY A 158 -21.02 4.97 29.84
CA GLY A 158 -21.15 6.22 30.59
C GLY A 158 -19.98 7.19 30.45
N LYS A 159 -19.09 6.96 29.47
CA LYS A 159 -17.98 7.88 29.15
C LYS A 159 -18.09 8.35 27.69
N PRO A 160 -18.86 9.41 27.39
CA PRO A 160 -19.08 9.86 26.03
C PRO A 160 -17.78 10.34 25.37
N ILE A 161 -17.60 9.97 24.09
CA ILE A 161 -16.50 10.43 23.24
C ILE A 161 -17.10 11.17 22.04
N SER A 162 -16.77 12.46 21.94
CA SER A 162 -17.21 13.30 20.81
C SER A 162 -16.09 13.48 19.78
N LEU A 163 -16.40 13.17 18.51
CA LEU A 163 -15.50 13.28 17.37
C LEU A 163 -16.14 14.14 16.27
N SER A 164 -15.35 14.97 15.60
CA SER A 164 -15.82 15.68 14.41
C SER A 164 -15.82 14.75 13.19
N HIS A 165 -16.71 15.00 12.22
CA HIS A 165 -16.78 14.29 10.94
C HIS A 165 -15.42 14.11 10.23
N GLN A 166 -14.53 15.11 10.32
CA GLN A 166 -13.17 15.07 9.76
C GLN A 166 -12.28 13.97 10.34
N LYS A 167 -12.64 13.41 11.50
CA LYS A 167 -11.87 12.36 12.18
C LYS A 167 -12.50 10.97 12.05
N ILE A 168 -13.70 10.85 11.47
CA ILE A 168 -14.48 9.60 11.47
C ILE A 168 -14.01 8.61 10.41
N SER A 169 -13.78 9.04 9.18
CA SER A 169 -13.31 8.15 8.13
C SER A 169 -12.39 8.91 7.17
N ASP A 170 -11.37 8.21 6.70
CA ASP A 170 -10.46 8.72 5.67
C ASP A 170 -11.03 8.43 4.27
N LYS A 171 -12.06 7.57 4.18
CA LYS A 171 -12.72 7.15 2.93
C LYS A 171 -13.95 7.98 2.61
N LYS A 172 -14.79 8.26 3.62
CA LYS A 172 -16.06 8.97 3.48
C LYS A 172 -16.10 10.16 4.42
N LEU A 173 -16.45 11.34 3.90
CA LEU A 173 -16.64 12.53 4.72
C LEU A 173 -18.12 12.64 5.10
N TYR A 174 -18.47 12.23 6.32
CA TYR A 174 -19.84 12.31 6.85
C TYR A 174 -20.21 13.75 7.27
N ASP A 175 -20.16 14.69 6.33
CA ASP A 175 -20.58 16.07 6.54
C ASP A 175 -22.06 16.30 6.22
N ILE A 176 -22.52 17.54 6.34
CA ILE A 176 -23.94 17.89 6.12
C ILE A 176 -24.34 17.62 4.66
N ASN A 177 -23.46 17.92 3.71
CA ASN A 177 -23.74 17.74 2.29
C ASN A 177 -23.87 16.24 1.96
N PHE A 178 -23.00 15.40 2.53
CA PHE A 178 -23.09 13.96 2.40
C PHE A 178 -24.48 13.44 2.80
N PHE A 179 -24.99 13.80 3.99
CA PHE A 179 -26.30 13.32 4.43
C PHE A 179 -27.44 13.88 3.57
N GLN A 180 -27.36 15.14 3.16
CA GLN A 180 -28.37 15.75 2.29
C GLN A 180 -28.44 15.05 0.93
N ASP A 181 -27.29 14.86 0.28
CA ASP A 181 -27.22 14.22 -1.04
C ASP A 181 -27.56 12.73 -0.96
N TYR A 182 -27.12 12.04 0.11
CA TYR A 182 -27.41 10.62 0.32
C TYR A 182 -28.92 10.37 0.41
N PHE A 183 -29.64 11.09 1.27
CA PHE A 183 -31.08 10.88 1.43
C PHE A 183 -31.92 11.48 0.30
N LYS A 184 -31.44 12.52 -0.41
CA LYS A 184 -32.14 13.08 -1.57
C LYS A 184 -32.18 12.10 -2.75
N ASN A 185 -31.12 11.32 -2.94
CA ASN A 185 -30.96 10.40 -4.06
C ASN A 185 -31.30 8.94 -3.71
N LYS A 186 -31.70 8.65 -2.47
CA LYS A 186 -32.05 7.30 -2.04
C LYS A 186 -33.44 6.94 -2.57
N GLU A 187 -33.54 5.87 -3.36
CA GLU A 187 -34.83 5.31 -3.74
C GLU A 187 -35.58 4.85 -2.48
N VAL A 188 -36.87 5.19 -2.37
CA VAL A 188 -37.71 4.79 -1.24
C VAL A 188 -37.96 3.28 -1.33
N GLY A 189 -37.00 2.49 -0.84
CA GLY A 189 -37.17 1.06 -0.62
C GLY A 189 -37.98 0.79 0.64
N ASP A 190 -38.59 -0.40 0.72
CA ASP A 190 -39.24 -0.88 1.94
C ASP A 190 -38.23 -0.79 3.10
N SER A 191 -38.47 0.13 4.05
CA SER A 191 -37.69 0.12 5.29
C SER A 191 -37.94 -1.22 5.96
N GLU A 192 -36.89 -2.03 6.12
CA GLU A 192 -36.97 -3.21 6.95
C GLU A 192 -37.54 -2.77 8.31
N ARG A 193 -38.61 -3.41 8.78
CA ARG A 193 -39.08 -3.19 10.14
C ARG A 193 -37.92 -3.58 11.08
N LEU A 194 -37.21 -2.58 11.57
CA LEU A 194 -36.12 -2.67 12.54
C LEU A 194 -36.69 -3.00 13.94
N GLU A 195 -37.46 -4.07 14.06
CA GLU A 195 -37.77 -4.67 15.36
C GLU A 195 -36.45 -5.29 15.90
N ASN A 196 -36.10 -4.94 17.14
CA ASN A 196 -34.84 -5.31 17.80
C ASN A 196 -33.55 -4.77 17.13
N LEU A 197 -33.48 -3.46 16.87
CA LEU A 197 -32.30 -2.78 16.28
C LEU A 197 -30.96 -3.14 16.96
N GLN A 198 -30.95 -3.28 18.29
CA GLN A 198 -29.74 -3.62 19.04
C GLN A 198 -29.25 -5.05 18.74
N GLU A 199 -30.16 -6.02 18.63
CA GLU A 199 -29.80 -7.41 18.30
C GLU A 199 -29.29 -7.51 16.86
N GLN A 200 -29.94 -6.80 15.94
CA GLN A 200 -29.50 -6.73 14.54
C GLN A 200 -28.11 -6.08 14.42
N TYR A 201 -27.85 -5.03 15.20
CA TYR A 201 -26.54 -4.40 15.24
C TYR A 201 -25.49 -5.33 15.83
N HIS A 202 -25.82 -6.09 16.87
CA HIS A 202 -24.91 -7.09 17.45
C HIS A 202 -24.54 -8.16 16.42
N ALA A 203 -25.52 -8.70 15.68
CA ALA A 203 -25.25 -9.66 14.60
C ALA A 203 -24.38 -9.05 13.48
N PHE A 204 -24.60 -7.77 13.15
CA PHE A 204 -23.75 -7.05 12.20
C PHE A 204 -22.31 -6.89 12.71
N GLN A 205 -22.12 -6.59 14.00
CA GLN A 205 -20.80 -6.51 14.62
C GLN A 205 -20.09 -7.87 14.61
N GLU A 206 -20.81 -8.97 14.87
CA GLU A 206 -20.27 -10.33 14.81
C GLU A 206 -19.75 -10.67 13.41
N GLU A 207 -20.52 -10.38 12.36
CA GLU A 207 -20.07 -10.65 10.98
C GLU A 207 -18.91 -9.73 10.58
N ARG A 208 -18.94 -8.45 10.97
CA ARG A 208 -17.82 -7.50 10.75
C ARG A 208 -16.53 -7.99 11.40
N ASP A 209 -16.63 -8.54 12.60
CA ASP A 209 -15.49 -8.93 13.44
C ASP A 209 -15.15 -10.43 13.35
N LYS A 210 -15.71 -11.15 12.37
CA LYS A 210 -15.54 -12.59 12.18
C LYS A 210 -14.11 -13.01 11.85
N ASP A 211 -13.39 -12.16 11.12
CA ASP A 211 -11.99 -12.40 10.75
C ASP A 211 -11.00 -11.97 11.85
N LYS A 212 -11.49 -11.38 12.96
CA LYS A 212 -10.62 -11.01 14.08
C LYS A 212 -10.27 -12.23 14.91
N VAL A 213 -8.99 -12.36 15.20
CA VAL A 213 -8.44 -13.48 15.98
C VAL A 213 -8.98 -13.45 17.41
N SER A 214 -9.26 -14.62 17.97
CA SER A 214 -9.65 -14.77 19.37
C SER A 214 -8.49 -14.42 20.32
N THR A 215 -8.77 -14.31 21.61
CA THR A 215 -7.71 -14.04 22.59
C THR A 215 -6.74 -15.21 22.68
N GLU A 216 -7.21 -16.45 22.60
CA GLU A 216 -6.39 -17.66 22.74
C GLU A 216 -5.38 -17.85 21.59
N GLU A 217 -5.76 -17.48 20.36
CA GLU A 217 -4.94 -17.68 19.16
C GLU A 217 -4.03 -16.46 18.86
N ILE A 218 -4.07 -15.42 19.70
CA ILE A 218 -3.45 -14.13 19.40
C ILE A 218 -1.91 -14.20 19.27
N GLU A 219 -1.27 -15.10 20.03
CA GLU A 219 0.18 -15.31 19.99
C GLU A 219 0.61 -15.94 18.67
N GLU A 220 -0.06 -17.03 18.26
CA GLU A 220 0.22 -17.72 17.00
C GLU A 220 -0.04 -16.80 15.80
N ALA A 221 -1.15 -16.07 15.82
CA ALA A 221 -1.48 -15.10 14.79
C ALA A 221 -0.47 -13.95 14.72
N PHE A 222 0.09 -13.51 15.87
CA PHE A 222 1.13 -12.49 15.88
C PHE A 222 2.43 -12.98 15.25
N GLU A 223 2.85 -14.22 15.51
CA GLU A 223 4.04 -14.78 14.88
C GLU A 223 3.85 -14.93 13.36
N ILE A 224 2.69 -15.41 12.89
CA ILE A 224 2.36 -15.43 11.45
C ILE A 224 2.38 -14.02 10.85
N PHE A 225 1.82 -13.03 11.55
CA PHE A 225 1.83 -11.63 11.13
C PHE A 225 3.26 -11.09 10.99
N LYS A 226 4.14 -11.42 11.94
CA LYS A 226 5.53 -11.01 11.96
C LYS A 226 6.33 -11.68 10.86
N GLU A 227 6.16 -12.98 10.64
CA GLU A 227 6.76 -13.70 9.52
C GLU A 227 6.36 -13.09 8.17
N LYS A 228 5.07 -12.79 7.96
CA LYS A 228 4.60 -12.11 6.74
C LYS A 228 5.23 -10.72 6.56
N ARG A 229 5.44 -9.97 7.65
CA ARG A 229 6.07 -8.64 7.66
C ARG A 229 7.58 -8.70 7.41
N ASP A 230 8.23 -9.75 7.89
CA ASP A 230 9.68 -9.98 7.76
C ASP A 230 10.02 -10.62 6.41
N ALA A 231 9.12 -11.41 5.83
CA ALA A 231 9.25 -12.03 4.51
C ALA A 231 9.12 -11.04 3.33
N VAL A 232 8.81 -9.77 3.59
CA VAL A 232 8.78 -8.74 2.54
C VAL A 232 10.19 -8.53 2.02
N HIS A 233 10.44 -9.06 0.81
CA HIS A 233 11.75 -8.96 0.16
C HIS A 233 12.11 -7.49 -0.14
N GLU A 234 13.34 -7.14 0.21
CA GLU A 234 13.98 -5.84 -0.05
C GLU A 234 15.07 -6.07 -1.10
N PHE A 235 14.96 -5.40 -2.24
CA PHE A 235 15.90 -5.50 -3.36
C PHE A 235 17.09 -4.58 -3.12
N GLU A 236 18.29 -5.15 -3.18
CA GLU A 236 19.54 -4.39 -3.16
C GLU A 236 19.79 -3.80 -4.54
N VAL A 237 20.00 -2.48 -4.59
CA VAL A 237 20.30 -1.73 -5.82
C VAL A 237 21.52 -0.86 -5.58
N GLU A 238 22.55 -1.01 -6.42
CA GLU A 238 23.72 -0.15 -6.41
C GLU A 238 23.44 1.11 -7.23
N LEU A 239 23.63 2.29 -6.63
CA LEU A 239 23.42 3.58 -7.28
C LEU A 239 24.68 4.03 -8.02
N ALA A 240 24.52 4.46 -9.27
CA ALA A 240 25.57 5.14 -10.00
C ALA A 240 25.73 6.60 -9.53
N GLU A 241 26.93 7.15 -9.57
CA GLU A 241 27.22 8.52 -9.08
C GLU A 241 26.31 9.58 -9.73
N HIS A 242 26.03 9.47 -11.03
CA HIS A 242 25.17 10.41 -11.76
C HIS A 242 23.70 10.38 -11.31
N GLN A 243 23.25 9.28 -10.70
CA GLN A 243 21.89 9.14 -10.16
C GLN A 243 21.75 9.86 -8.81
N ILE A 244 22.85 10.18 -8.13
CA ILE A 244 22.84 10.84 -6.82
C ILE A 244 22.81 12.35 -7.02
N GLU A 245 21.78 13.01 -6.49
CA GLU A 245 21.67 14.47 -6.50
C GLU A 245 22.39 15.08 -5.30
N LYS A 246 22.09 14.59 -4.09
CA LYS A 246 22.64 15.16 -2.86
C LYS A 246 22.58 14.15 -1.73
N LEU A 247 23.70 13.96 -1.03
CA LEU A 247 23.75 13.24 0.24
C LEU A 247 23.45 14.22 1.39
N VAL A 248 22.58 13.82 2.30
CA VAL A 248 22.25 14.57 3.53
C VAL A 248 22.43 13.67 4.75
N ASP A 249 22.38 14.22 5.95
CA ASP A 249 22.64 13.45 7.17
C ASP A 249 21.58 12.36 7.43
N GLU A 250 20.36 12.53 6.95
CA GLU A 250 19.26 11.58 7.14
C GLU A 250 19.09 10.58 5.99
N GLY A 251 19.82 10.72 4.87
CA GLY A 251 19.64 9.90 3.68
C GLY A 251 20.25 10.49 2.41
N VAL A 252 19.82 9.99 1.26
CA VAL A 252 20.27 10.42 -0.06
C VAL A 252 19.10 10.85 -0.94
N TYR A 253 19.28 11.91 -1.73
CA TYR A 253 18.38 12.27 -2.81
C TYR A 253 18.88 11.67 -4.12
N ILE A 254 18.02 10.93 -4.80
CA ILE A 254 18.29 10.30 -6.09
C ILE A 254 17.44 10.94 -7.19
N LYS A 255 18.00 11.06 -8.39
CA LYS A 255 17.32 11.53 -9.60
C LYS A 255 16.53 10.38 -10.22
N VAL A 256 15.27 10.65 -10.51
CA VAL A 256 14.39 9.70 -11.19
C VAL A 256 13.68 10.33 -12.37
N SER A 257 13.51 9.58 -13.45
CA SER A 257 12.71 9.96 -14.60
C SER A 257 11.33 9.32 -14.51
N PHE A 258 10.28 10.12 -14.64
CA PHE A 258 8.91 9.62 -14.69
C PHE A 258 8.19 10.19 -15.93
N GLY A 259 7.99 9.36 -16.94
CA GLY A 259 7.37 9.77 -18.20
C GLY A 259 8.29 10.60 -19.11
N VAL A 260 7.71 11.17 -20.18
CA VAL A 260 8.47 11.89 -21.21
C VAL A 260 8.95 13.24 -20.68
N LYS A 261 10.27 13.39 -20.49
CA LYS A 261 10.95 14.62 -20.04
C LYS A 261 10.56 15.13 -18.65
N GLN A 262 9.98 14.31 -17.78
CA GLN A 262 9.76 14.70 -16.38
C GLN A 262 10.78 13.99 -15.49
N SER A 263 11.54 14.78 -14.76
CA SER A 263 12.50 14.30 -13.76
C SER A 263 12.12 14.80 -12.38
N GLY A 264 12.33 13.98 -11.37
CA GLY A 264 12.08 14.31 -9.98
C GLY A 264 13.15 13.75 -9.08
N LEU A 265 12.99 14.04 -7.79
CA LEU A 265 13.87 13.56 -6.75
C LEU A 265 13.10 12.65 -5.80
N ILE A 266 13.71 11.52 -5.46
CA ILE A 266 13.25 10.66 -4.37
C ILE A 266 14.24 10.77 -3.23
N PHE A 267 13.73 10.88 -2.01
CA PHE A 267 14.53 10.81 -0.80
C PHE A 267 14.56 9.37 -0.29
N ILE A 268 15.75 8.77 -0.24
CA ILE A 268 15.99 7.46 0.37
C ILE A 268 16.62 7.67 1.75
N PRO A 269 15.96 7.28 2.84
CA PRO A 269 16.45 7.46 4.20
C PRO A 269 17.59 6.49 4.52
N ASN A 270 18.42 6.83 5.52
CA ASN A 270 19.58 6.02 5.91
C ASN A 270 19.25 4.56 6.28
N TYR A 271 18.06 4.30 6.83
CA TYR A 271 17.67 2.93 7.17
C TYR A 271 17.44 2.03 5.95
N GLN A 272 17.47 2.59 4.73
CA GLN A 272 17.42 1.91 3.44
C GLN A 272 18.73 2.10 2.64
N LEU A 273 19.80 2.63 3.24
CA LEU A 273 21.02 3.00 2.54
C LEU A 273 22.25 2.45 3.27
N ASP A 274 23.14 1.80 2.53
CA ASP A 274 24.51 1.54 2.93
C ASP A 274 25.48 2.32 2.06
N ILE A 275 26.55 2.82 2.68
CA ILE A 275 27.65 3.49 2.00
C ILE A 275 28.90 2.68 2.32
N LEU A 276 29.48 2.05 1.30
CA LEU A 276 30.70 1.26 1.41
C LEU A 276 31.87 2.06 0.82
N GLU A 277 32.99 2.09 1.53
CA GLU A 277 34.23 2.71 1.06
C GLU A 277 35.20 1.59 0.64
N GLU A 278 35.40 1.40 -0.67
CA GLU A 278 36.35 0.43 -1.23
C GLU A 278 37.43 1.19 -2.00
N GLU A 279 38.71 1.03 -1.63
CA GLU A 279 39.95 1.40 -2.36
C GLU A 279 39.88 2.60 -3.35
N ASN A 280 39.21 3.70 -2.95
CA ASN A 280 39.00 4.99 -3.64
C ASN A 280 37.65 5.25 -4.33
N GLN A 281 36.64 4.40 -4.19
CA GLN A 281 35.27 4.66 -4.65
C GLN A 281 34.23 4.41 -3.56
N LYS A 282 33.22 5.29 -3.50
CA LYS A 282 32.08 5.14 -2.59
C LYS A 282 30.96 4.43 -3.31
N LYS A 283 30.62 3.22 -2.86
CA LYS A 283 29.46 2.48 -3.36
C LYS A 283 28.26 2.77 -2.49
N TYR A 284 27.15 3.14 -3.14
CA TYR A 284 25.89 3.44 -2.47
C TYR A 284 24.91 2.32 -2.79
N LYS A 285 24.52 1.55 -1.77
CA LYS A 285 23.56 0.45 -1.91
C LYS A 285 22.25 0.85 -1.24
N VAL A 286 21.16 0.83 -2.01
CA VAL A 286 19.82 1.11 -1.51
C VAL A 286 18.96 -0.15 -1.49
N TYR A 287 18.12 -0.27 -0.47
CA TYR A 287 17.23 -1.42 -0.26
C TYR A 287 15.78 -1.00 -0.46
N ILE A 288 15.17 -1.49 -1.54
CA ILE A 288 13.88 -1.02 -2.04
C ILE A 288 12.86 -2.16 -2.01
N ARG A 289 11.67 -1.89 -1.47
CA ARG A 289 10.54 -2.85 -1.49
C ARG A 289 9.67 -2.61 -2.70
N GLU A 290 9.37 -3.64 -3.47
CA GLU A 290 8.54 -3.54 -4.70
C GLU A 290 7.17 -2.89 -4.48
N THR A 291 6.50 -3.28 -3.39
CA THR A 291 5.12 -2.88 -3.09
C THR A 291 5.02 -1.47 -2.51
N THR A 292 6.14 -0.95 -1.99
CA THR A 292 6.20 0.35 -1.31
C THR A 292 6.10 1.47 -2.33
N SER A 293 5.31 2.50 -2.02
CA SER A 293 5.22 3.70 -2.84
C SER A 293 6.26 4.72 -2.39
N TYR A 294 7.04 5.25 -3.33
CA TYR A 294 8.06 6.27 -3.10
C TYR A 294 7.56 7.61 -3.63
N PHE A 295 7.69 8.66 -2.81
CA PHE A 295 7.26 10.00 -3.18
C PHE A 295 8.29 10.67 -4.07
N VAL A 296 7.87 11.05 -5.27
CA VAL A 296 8.66 11.79 -6.23
C VAL A 296 8.35 13.27 -6.07
N TYR A 297 9.37 14.02 -5.69
CA TYR A 297 9.31 15.46 -5.55
C TYR A 297 9.84 16.14 -6.82
N ASN A 298 9.00 16.96 -7.46
CA ASN A 298 9.39 17.82 -8.57
C ASN A 298 9.80 19.21 -8.03
N LYS A 299 11.01 19.66 -8.38
CA LYS A 299 11.57 20.95 -7.93
C LYS A 299 10.85 22.16 -8.52
N GLU A 300 10.34 22.03 -9.74
CA GLU A 300 9.81 23.13 -10.53
C GLU A 300 8.30 23.30 -10.34
N ASN A 301 7.56 22.20 -10.17
CA ASN A 301 6.10 22.25 -10.01
C ASN A 301 5.61 21.19 -9.02
N SER A 302 5.04 21.62 -7.89
CA SER A 302 4.50 20.74 -6.86
C SER A 302 3.29 19.92 -7.31
N ASP A 303 2.55 20.38 -8.31
CA ASP A 303 1.38 19.66 -8.84
C ASP A 303 1.80 18.42 -9.63
N LYS A 304 3.07 18.35 -10.02
CA LYS A 304 3.69 17.17 -10.66
C LYS A 304 4.30 16.19 -9.65
N ASN A 305 4.12 16.43 -8.35
CA ASN A 305 4.52 15.46 -7.33
C ASN A 305 3.64 14.21 -7.44
N CYS A 306 4.25 13.04 -7.43
CA CYS A 306 3.52 11.79 -7.57
C CYS A 306 4.14 10.69 -6.71
N PHE A 307 3.48 9.54 -6.66
CA PHE A 307 4.02 8.34 -6.06
C PHE A 307 4.34 7.32 -7.13
N ILE A 308 5.55 6.75 -7.09
CA ILE A 308 5.91 5.61 -7.94
C ILE A 308 6.04 4.35 -7.08
N LYS A 309 5.76 3.19 -7.65
CA LYS A 309 5.97 1.91 -6.96
C LYS A 309 7.46 1.55 -6.94
N GLY A 310 7.89 0.90 -5.86
CA GLY A 310 9.28 0.46 -5.71
C GLY A 310 9.74 -0.43 -6.86
N ARG A 311 8.86 -1.27 -7.42
CA ARG A 311 9.15 -2.04 -8.64
C ARG A 311 9.64 -1.16 -9.81
N THR A 312 8.99 0.00 -10.01
CA THR A 312 9.32 0.95 -11.08
C THR A 312 10.64 1.64 -10.77
N LEU A 313 10.85 1.99 -9.49
CA LEU A 313 12.09 2.59 -9.03
C LEU A 313 13.29 1.65 -9.20
N ILE A 314 13.16 0.38 -8.82
CA ILE A 314 14.21 -0.63 -8.96
C ILE A 314 14.63 -0.74 -10.44
N ARG A 315 13.68 -0.94 -11.36
CA ARG A 315 13.96 -1.00 -12.81
C ARG A 315 14.76 0.18 -13.32
N GLN A 316 14.35 1.38 -12.89
CA GLN A 316 14.94 2.62 -13.37
C GLN A 316 16.34 2.88 -12.78
N LEU A 317 16.63 2.30 -11.62
CA LEU A 317 17.93 2.46 -10.96
C LEU A 317 18.93 1.39 -11.40
N THR A 318 18.49 0.15 -11.63
CA THR A 318 19.37 -0.93 -12.05
C THR A 318 19.78 -0.81 -13.53
N ASN A 319 19.01 -0.11 -14.38
CA ASN A 319 19.13 -0.16 -15.85
C ASN A 319 19.13 -1.60 -16.43
N ASP A 320 18.83 -2.59 -15.58
CA ASP A 320 18.94 -4.00 -15.81
C ASP A 320 17.62 -4.62 -15.37
N SER A 321 16.86 -5.10 -16.36
CA SER A 321 15.63 -5.89 -16.21
C SER A 321 15.88 -7.26 -15.55
N GLN A 322 17.14 -7.57 -15.18
CA GLN A 322 17.58 -8.93 -14.86
C GLN A 322 17.14 -9.45 -13.49
N LEU A 323 16.80 -8.58 -12.52
CA LEU A 323 16.56 -9.00 -11.13
C LEU A 323 15.09 -8.95 -10.66
N ILE A 324 14.13 -8.58 -11.52
CA ILE A 324 12.72 -8.45 -11.11
C ILE A 324 11.86 -9.50 -11.81
N PRO A 325 11.28 -10.47 -11.07
CA PRO A 325 10.18 -11.27 -11.57
C PRO A 325 8.97 -10.34 -11.82
N TYR A 326 8.66 -10.07 -13.08
CA TYR A 326 7.46 -9.31 -13.43
C TYR A 326 6.21 -10.10 -13.03
N ARG A 327 5.48 -9.66 -11.99
CA ARG A 327 4.09 -10.07 -11.77
C ARG A 327 3.18 -9.17 -12.60
N ARG A 328 2.68 -9.73 -13.71
CA ARG A 328 1.64 -9.12 -14.57
C ARG A 328 0.38 -8.84 -13.71
N PRO A 329 -0.43 -7.82 -14.05
CA PRO A 329 -1.83 -7.84 -13.63
C PRO A 329 -2.44 -9.19 -14.04
N THR A 330 -3.10 -9.89 -13.13
CA THR A 330 -3.76 -11.16 -13.46
C THR A 330 -4.73 -10.91 -14.62
N VAL A 331 -4.87 -11.88 -15.54
CA VAL A 331 -5.87 -11.84 -16.63
C VAL A 331 -7.25 -11.43 -16.09
N GLU A 332 -7.59 -11.88 -14.88
CA GLU A 332 -8.79 -11.47 -14.12
C GLU A 332 -8.91 -9.96 -13.91
N ARG A 333 -7.84 -9.25 -13.50
CA ARG A 333 -7.88 -7.79 -13.30
C ARG A 333 -8.01 -7.00 -14.60
N LEU A 334 -7.51 -7.55 -15.70
CA LEU A 334 -7.69 -6.96 -17.02
C LEU A 334 -9.11 -7.21 -17.52
N GLN A 335 -9.65 -8.41 -17.30
CA GLN A 335 -11.05 -8.74 -17.60
C GLN A 335 -12.03 -7.92 -16.78
N GLU A 336 -11.77 -7.71 -15.48
CA GLU A 336 -12.55 -6.81 -14.62
C GLU A 336 -12.56 -5.38 -15.20
N ARG A 337 -11.40 -4.84 -15.58
CA ARG A 337 -11.32 -3.50 -16.17
C ARG A 337 -11.96 -3.40 -17.56
N ILE A 338 -11.83 -4.42 -18.39
CA ILE A 338 -12.53 -4.50 -19.69
C ILE A 338 -14.05 -4.56 -19.47
N SER A 339 -14.49 -5.25 -18.41
CA SER A 339 -15.91 -5.32 -18.02
C SER A 339 -16.43 -3.98 -17.50
N GLU A 340 -15.63 -3.25 -16.70
CA GLU A 340 -15.94 -1.88 -16.29
C GLU A 340 -16.08 -0.94 -17.50
N ILE A 341 -15.21 -1.07 -18.50
CA ILE A 341 -15.30 -0.28 -19.74
C ILE A 341 -16.55 -0.66 -20.54
N ASN A 342 -16.89 -1.95 -20.64
CA ASN A 342 -18.12 -2.39 -21.31
C ASN A 342 -19.36 -1.78 -20.65
N LEU A 343 -19.42 -1.80 -19.31
CA LEU A 343 -20.51 -1.22 -18.54
C LEU A 343 -20.57 0.30 -18.71
N LEU A 344 -19.43 0.99 -18.79
CA LEU A 344 -19.39 2.43 -19.04
C LEU A 344 -19.81 2.82 -20.47
N ILE A 345 -19.45 2.03 -21.49
CA ILE A 345 -19.86 2.30 -22.87
C ILE A 345 -21.36 2.02 -23.06
N GLU A 346 -21.92 0.98 -22.41
CA GLU A 346 -23.36 0.73 -22.39
C GLU A 346 -24.15 1.90 -21.79
N LEU A 347 -23.60 2.56 -20.76
CA LEU A 347 -24.23 3.69 -20.07
C LEU A 347 -24.14 5.04 -20.82
N ILE A 348 -23.27 5.17 -21.83
CA ILE A 348 -22.98 6.45 -22.53
C ILE A 348 -23.65 6.53 -23.93
N GLU A 349 -24.55 5.60 -24.25
CA GLU A 349 -25.23 5.44 -25.56
C GLU A 349 -24.24 5.25 -26.75
N THR A 350 -23.97 3.98 -27.07
CA THR A 350 -23.61 3.39 -28.39
C THR A 350 -22.82 4.22 -29.44
N ASP A 351 -21.91 5.13 -29.09
CA ASP A 351 -21.01 5.70 -30.11
C ASP A 351 -20.01 4.60 -30.54
N LYS A 352 -20.21 4.09 -31.76
CA LYS A 352 -19.42 3.02 -32.38
C LYS A 352 -17.90 3.27 -32.27
N ARG A 353 -17.49 4.54 -32.25
CA ARG A 353 -16.08 4.95 -32.11
C ARG A 353 -15.45 4.52 -30.79
N TYR A 354 -16.20 4.49 -29.69
CA TYR A 354 -15.67 4.05 -28.38
C TYR A 354 -15.52 2.53 -28.31
N GLN A 355 -16.41 1.79 -28.98
CA GLN A 355 -16.28 0.34 -29.12
C GLN A 355 -15.07 -0.01 -29.98
N ASP A 356 -14.88 0.68 -31.11
CA ASP A 356 -13.73 0.46 -32.00
C ASP A 356 -12.38 0.72 -31.28
N ILE A 357 -12.27 1.83 -30.52
CA ILE A 357 -11.05 2.16 -29.74
C ILE A 357 -10.81 1.13 -28.62
N LYS A 358 -11.87 0.66 -27.95
CA LYS A 358 -11.77 -0.37 -26.92
C LYS A 358 -11.28 -1.68 -27.51
N ASP A 359 -11.90 -2.14 -28.60
CA ASP A 359 -11.57 -3.40 -29.25
C ASP A 359 -10.13 -3.38 -29.79
N GLU A 360 -9.68 -2.26 -30.36
CA GLU A 360 -8.28 -2.04 -30.76
C GLU A 360 -7.30 -2.17 -29.58
N LEU A 361 -7.55 -1.48 -28.47
CA LEU A 361 -6.72 -1.56 -27.27
C LEU A 361 -6.67 -2.97 -26.66
N VAL A 362 -7.80 -3.68 -26.66
CA VAL A 362 -7.88 -5.06 -26.15
C VAL A 362 -7.08 -6.02 -27.02
N VAL A 363 -7.20 -5.90 -28.35
CA VAL A 363 -6.44 -6.74 -29.29
C VAL A 363 -4.93 -6.49 -29.14
N GLU A 364 -4.49 -5.24 -29.10
CA GLU A 364 -3.07 -4.92 -28.95
C GLU A 364 -2.48 -5.43 -27.61
N ILE A 365 -3.24 -5.32 -26.52
CA ILE A 365 -2.83 -5.87 -25.22
C ILE A 365 -2.70 -7.39 -25.27
N ALA A 366 -3.65 -8.09 -25.91
CA ALA A 366 -3.62 -9.53 -26.05
C ALA A 366 -2.42 -9.99 -26.91
N GLU A 367 -2.14 -9.31 -28.02
CA GLU A 367 -0.98 -9.61 -28.88
C GLU A 367 0.35 -9.41 -28.13
N LEU A 368 0.48 -8.33 -27.36
CA LEU A 368 1.66 -8.11 -26.53
C LEU A 368 1.78 -9.16 -25.43
N ASP A 369 0.69 -9.62 -24.82
CA ASP A 369 0.74 -10.66 -23.80
C ASP A 369 1.23 -12.01 -24.36
N ILE A 370 0.82 -12.35 -25.59
CA ILE A 370 1.33 -13.50 -26.34
C ILE A 370 2.83 -13.34 -26.64
N LYS A 371 3.26 -12.18 -27.16
CA LYS A 371 4.69 -11.93 -27.42
C LYS A 371 5.53 -12.03 -26.14
N LEU A 372 5.04 -11.45 -25.05
CA LEU A 372 5.69 -11.48 -23.75
C LEU A 372 5.77 -12.90 -23.15
N THR A 373 4.73 -13.73 -23.30
CA THR A 373 4.77 -15.13 -22.85
C THR A 373 5.77 -15.95 -23.67
N GLN A 374 5.73 -15.83 -25.00
CA GLN A 374 6.66 -16.51 -25.89
C GLN A 374 8.12 -16.13 -25.64
N THR A 375 8.42 -14.84 -25.46
CA THR A 375 9.78 -14.37 -25.16
C THR A 375 10.27 -14.89 -23.79
N ASN A 376 9.39 -14.92 -22.78
CA ASN A 376 9.72 -15.51 -21.48
C ASN A 376 9.98 -17.02 -21.55
N GLU A 377 9.18 -17.77 -22.31
CA GLU A 377 9.40 -19.20 -22.53
C GLU A 377 10.73 -19.45 -23.24
N LYS A 378 11.06 -18.65 -24.26
CA LYS A 378 12.36 -18.71 -24.95
C LYS A 378 13.51 -18.44 -23.98
N ILE A 379 13.44 -17.38 -23.17
CA ILE A 379 14.45 -17.08 -22.15
C ILE A 379 14.58 -18.25 -21.15
N ALA A 380 13.48 -18.86 -20.71
CA ALA A 380 13.51 -20.01 -19.82
C ALA A 380 14.18 -21.24 -20.46
N THR A 381 13.93 -21.49 -21.75
CA THR A 381 14.62 -22.57 -22.48
C THR A 381 16.11 -22.30 -22.63
N LEU A 382 16.52 -21.08 -22.98
CA LEU A 382 17.92 -20.71 -23.11
C LEU A 382 18.65 -20.76 -21.76
N ASN A 383 18.03 -20.34 -20.66
CA ASN A 383 18.60 -20.48 -19.32
C ASN A 383 18.85 -21.95 -18.94
N LYS A 384 17.93 -22.86 -19.30
CA LYS A 384 18.14 -24.30 -19.13
C LYS A 384 19.29 -24.81 -20.01
N MET A 385 19.45 -24.29 -21.23
CA MET A 385 20.59 -24.62 -22.09
C MET A 385 21.91 -24.15 -21.47
N VAL A 386 21.97 -22.93 -20.92
CA VAL A 386 23.16 -22.42 -20.19
C VAL A 386 23.49 -23.33 -19.01
N GLU A 387 22.49 -23.71 -18.21
CA GLU A 387 22.67 -24.61 -17.07
C GLU A 387 23.25 -25.97 -17.50
N VAL A 388 22.71 -26.58 -18.56
CA VAL A 388 23.21 -27.83 -19.12
C VAL A 388 24.65 -27.68 -19.63
N LEU A 389 24.95 -26.61 -20.37
CA LEU A 389 26.30 -26.34 -20.92
C LEU A 389 27.35 -26.11 -19.82
N ILE A 390 26.99 -25.44 -18.72
CA ILE A 390 27.86 -25.25 -17.54
C ILE A 390 28.06 -26.60 -16.83
N ASN A 391 26.99 -27.37 -16.62
CA ASN A 391 27.06 -28.65 -15.91
C ASN A 391 27.84 -29.73 -16.69
N LEU A 392 27.88 -29.66 -18.03
CA LEU A 392 28.76 -30.49 -18.87
C LEU A 392 30.24 -30.25 -18.59
N LYS A 393 30.63 -29.03 -18.20
CA LYS A 393 32.01 -28.65 -17.86
C LYS A 393 32.34 -28.80 -16.36
N SER A 394 31.37 -29.18 -15.52
CA SER A 394 31.55 -29.27 -14.06
C SER A 394 32.52 -30.40 -13.65
N GLU A 395 33.13 -30.33 -12.47
CA GLU A 395 34.00 -31.40 -11.95
C GLU A 395 33.22 -32.63 -11.46
N ASN A 396 31.91 -32.48 -11.21
CA ASN A 396 31.06 -33.49 -10.60
C ASN A 396 30.54 -34.52 -11.61
N LEU A 397 30.88 -35.79 -11.38
CA LEU A 397 30.56 -36.93 -12.25
C LEU A 397 29.04 -37.16 -12.42
N SER A 398 28.25 -36.87 -11.39
CA SER A 398 26.79 -37.03 -11.39
C SER A 398 26.12 -35.93 -12.23
N SER A 399 26.56 -34.69 -12.03
CA SER A 399 26.07 -33.52 -12.78
C SER A 399 26.38 -33.62 -14.27
N ARG A 400 27.55 -34.14 -14.64
CA ARG A 400 27.90 -34.42 -16.05
C ARG A 400 27.00 -35.46 -16.71
N LYS A 401 26.64 -36.54 -16.00
CA LYS A 401 25.78 -37.60 -16.56
C LYS A 401 24.38 -37.09 -16.85
N LEU A 402 23.81 -36.30 -15.93
CA LEU A 402 22.50 -35.68 -16.09
C LEU A 402 22.53 -34.65 -17.23
N ALA A 403 23.54 -33.79 -17.27
CA ALA A 403 23.70 -32.81 -18.34
C ALA A 403 23.86 -33.43 -19.74
N LYS A 404 24.51 -34.60 -19.86
CA LYS A 404 24.58 -35.35 -21.14
C LYS A 404 23.22 -35.87 -21.60
N TYR A 405 22.36 -36.27 -20.68
CA TYR A 405 20.99 -36.71 -20.97
C TYR A 405 20.11 -35.52 -21.38
N ASP A 406 20.21 -34.39 -20.69
CA ASP A 406 19.44 -33.18 -21.02
C ASP A 406 19.94 -32.53 -22.32
N PHE A 407 21.24 -32.59 -22.61
CA PHE A 407 21.84 -32.12 -23.85
C PHE A 407 21.30 -32.85 -25.09
N SER A 408 21.16 -34.18 -25.01
CA SER A 408 20.59 -34.97 -26.11
C SER A 408 19.08 -34.74 -26.26
N LYS A 409 18.36 -34.57 -25.15
CA LYS A 409 16.91 -34.28 -25.14
C LYS A 409 16.57 -32.91 -25.74
N LEU A 410 17.46 -31.92 -25.59
CA LEU A 410 17.31 -30.58 -26.15
C LEU A 410 17.81 -30.44 -27.60
N ASN A 411 18.28 -31.52 -28.23
CA ASN A 411 18.85 -31.53 -29.59
C ASN A 411 19.95 -30.48 -29.82
N LEU A 412 20.80 -30.26 -28.81
CA LEU A 412 21.88 -29.27 -28.89
C LEU A 412 23.05 -29.74 -29.74
N THR A 413 23.67 -28.84 -30.50
CA THR A 413 24.87 -29.09 -31.29
C THR A 413 26.14 -28.70 -30.52
N GLU A 414 27.21 -29.48 -30.70
CA GLU A 414 28.51 -29.26 -30.00
C GLU A 414 29.19 -27.92 -30.33
N SER A 415 28.71 -27.19 -31.34
CA SER A 415 29.24 -25.89 -31.76
C SER A 415 28.71 -24.70 -30.95
N ILE A 416 27.67 -24.87 -30.13
CA ILE A 416 27.03 -23.79 -29.38
C ILE A 416 27.85 -23.46 -28.12
N THR A 417 28.24 -22.19 -27.95
CA THR A 417 28.99 -21.74 -26.77
C THR A 417 28.08 -21.08 -25.73
N VAL A 418 28.51 -21.11 -24.46
CA VAL A 418 27.79 -20.42 -23.36
C VAL A 418 27.66 -18.92 -23.67
N ASP A 419 28.73 -18.30 -24.18
CA ASP A 419 28.77 -16.87 -24.48
C ASP A 419 27.73 -16.47 -25.55
N GLN A 420 27.54 -17.31 -26.58
CA GLN A 420 26.52 -17.10 -27.61
C GLN A 420 25.10 -17.17 -27.03
N VAL A 421 24.81 -18.18 -26.21
CA VAL A 421 23.50 -18.35 -25.58
C VAL A 421 23.22 -17.23 -24.57
N THR A 422 24.22 -16.77 -23.83
CA THR A 422 24.07 -15.64 -22.90
C THR A 422 23.82 -14.32 -23.63
N GLU A 423 24.42 -14.12 -24.80
CA GLU A 423 24.18 -12.93 -25.62
C GLU A 423 22.78 -12.95 -26.24
N GLU A 424 22.29 -14.11 -26.69
CA GLU A 424 20.90 -14.27 -27.13
C GLU A 424 19.90 -14.02 -26.00
N ILE A 425 20.19 -14.50 -24.78
CA ILE A 425 19.38 -14.18 -23.59
C ILE A 425 19.38 -12.67 -23.33
N ARG A 426 20.52 -11.99 -23.50
CA ARG A 426 20.64 -10.53 -23.31
C ARG A 426 19.73 -9.79 -24.29
N VAL A 427 19.80 -10.12 -25.59
CA VAL A 427 18.96 -9.52 -26.64
C VAL A 427 17.47 -9.77 -26.38
N LEU A 428 17.08 -11.01 -26.05
CA LEU A 428 15.68 -11.34 -25.76
C LEU A 428 15.16 -10.64 -24.50
N LYS A 429 16.00 -10.38 -23.51
CA LYS A 429 15.64 -9.59 -22.32
C LYS A 429 15.44 -8.11 -22.64
N GLU A 430 16.23 -7.55 -23.56
CA GLU A 430 16.03 -6.18 -24.07
C GLU A 430 14.71 -6.07 -24.84
N GLU A 431 14.44 -7.01 -25.75
CA GLU A 431 13.16 -7.11 -26.46
C GLU A 431 11.96 -7.27 -25.50
N LEU A 432 12.11 -8.12 -24.47
CA LEU A 432 11.11 -8.26 -23.42
C LEU A 432 10.85 -6.94 -22.69
N GLY A 433 11.90 -6.16 -22.41
CA GLY A 433 11.80 -4.83 -21.84
C GLY A 433 10.97 -3.88 -22.72
N HIS A 434 11.24 -3.86 -24.03
CA HIS A 434 10.48 -3.06 -24.98
C HIS A 434 9.00 -3.43 -25.02
N TYR A 435 8.67 -4.72 -25.10
CA TYR A 435 7.28 -5.18 -25.08
C TYR A 435 6.58 -4.85 -23.77
N LEU A 436 7.29 -4.87 -22.63
CA LEU A 436 6.73 -4.47 -21.34
C LEU A 436 6.42 -2.97 -21.29
N ASP A 437 7.29 -2.13 -21.85
CA ASP A 437 7.06 -0.69 -21.92
C ASP A 437 5.84 -0.35 -22.80
N GLU A 438 5.68 -1.04 -23.93
CA GLU A 438 4.51 -0.92 -24.79
C GLU A 438 3.24 -1.41 -24.11
N TYR A 439 3.32 -2.53 -23.39
CA TYR A 439 2.21 -3.07 -22.63
C TYR A 439 1.76 -2.10 -21.52
N GLU A 440 2.70 -1.54 -20.76
CA GLU A 440 2.40 -0.53 -19.74
C GLU A 440 1.81 0.75 -20.34
N ARG A 441 2.29 1.17 -21.52
CA ARG A 441 1.74 2.31 -22.27
C ARG A 441 0.27 2.07 -22.62
N LEU A 442 -0.07 0.88 -23.13
CA LEU A 442 -1.44 0.53 -23.50
C LEU A 442 -2.37 0.41 -22.28
N VAL A 443 -1.90 -0.22 -21.19
CA VAL A 443 -2.67 -0.29 -19.94
C VAL A 443 -2.96 1.11 -19.38
N ARG A 444 -2.00 2.05 -19.44
CA ARG A 444 -2.25 3.45 -19.09
C ARG A 444 -3.22 4.13 -20.05
N GLY A 445 -3.15 3.80 -21.35
CA GLY A 445 -4.12 4.23 -22.35
C GLY A 445 -5.55 3.84 -21.95
N VAL A 446 -5.74 2.59 -21.54
CA VAL A 446 -7.01 2.08 -21.01
C VAL A 446 -7.45 2.84 -19.76
N GLU A 447 -6.55 3.11 -18.80
CA GLU A 447 -6.88 3.91 -17.61
C GLU A 447 -7.29 5.34 -17.97
N THR A 448 -6.60 5.99 -18.92
CA THR A 448 -6.99 7.33 -19.38
C THR A 448 -8.33 7.32 -20.11
N PHE A 449 -8.62 6.28 -20.89
CA PHE A 449 -9.89 6.11 -21.57
C PHE A 449 -11.06 5.99 -20.59
N VAL A 450 -10.91 5.17 -19.54
CA VAL A 450 -11.89 5.06 -18.44
C VAL A 450 -12.14 6.41 -17.76
N ASN A 451 -11.08 7.17 -17.48
CA ASN A 451 -11.22 8.51 -16.87
C ASN A 451 -11.96 9.50 -17.78
N VAL A 452 -11.73 9.44 -19.09
CA VAL A 452 -12.45 10.27 -20.07
C VAL A 452 -13.93 9.89 -20.13
N LEU A 453 -14.26 8.60 -20.15
CA LEU A 453 -15.65 8.13 -20.11
C LEU A 453 -16.37 8.56 -18.82
N ASN A 454 -15.71 8.44 -17.66
CA ASN A 454 -16.25 8.90 -16.39
C ASN A 454 -16.48 10.43 -16.38
N SER A 455 -15.55 11.20 -16.93
CA SER A 455 -15.66 12.66 -17.01
C SER A 455 -16.80 13.10 -17.95
N ASN A 456 -16.98 12.41 -19.07
CA ASN A 456 -18.08 12.67 -20.01
C ASN A 456 -19.44 12.29 -19.42
N LYS A 457 -19.52 11.23 -18.59
CA LYS A 457 -20.72 10.88 -17.83
C LYS A 457 -21.14 11.98 -16.87
N GLU A 458 -20.21 12.57 -16.12
CA GLU A 458 -20.49 13.70 -15.22
C GLU A 458 -20.98 14.95 -15.97
N VAL A 459 -20.46 15.21 -17.17
CA VAL A 459 -20.87 16.35 -18.01
C VAL A 459 -22.26 16.11 -18.63
N ASN A 460 -22.56 14.90 -19.09
CA ASN A 460 -23.90 14.55 -19.59
C ASN A 460 -24.96 14.56 -18.49
N GLN A 461 -24.66 14.10 -17.28
CA GLN A 461 -25.55 14.21 -16.12
C GLN A 461 -25.88 15.67 -15.79
N LYS A 462 -24.87 16.55 -15.72
CA LYS A 462 -25.07 18.01 -15.51
C LYS A 462 -25.88 18.69 -16.62
N SER A 463 -25.82 18.15 -17.83
CA SER A 463 -26.56 18.66 -18.99
C SER A 463 -28.03 18.23 -18.96
N GLN A 464 -28.32 17.00 -18.53
CA GLN A 464 -29.69 16.49 -18.32
C GLN A 464 -30.38 17.17 -17.12
N ASP A 465 -29.67 17.40 -16.02
CA ASP A 465 -30.19 18.14 -14.84
C ASP A 465 -30.58 19.58 -15.19
N ASN A 466 -29.84 20.24 -16.08
CA ASN A 466 -30.16 21.59 -16.58
C ASN A 466 -31.35 21.62 -17.54
N ILE A 467 -31.70 20.49 -18.18
CA ILE A 467 -32.89 20.37 -19.04
C ILE A 467 -34.14 20.07 -18.21
N LEU A 468 -34.02 19.38 -17.07
CA LEU A 468 -35.13 19.15 -16.14
C LEU A 468 -35.46 20.37 -15.24
N MET A 469 -34.56 21.36 -15.16
CA MET A 469 -34.74 22.60 -14.38
C MET A 469 -35.29 23.79 -15.20
N LYS A 470 -35.73 23.57 -16.45
CA LYS A 470 -36.51 24.51 -17.27
C LYS A 470 -37.89 23.94 -17.52
#